data_AF-A0A2E9C1Q0-F1
#
_entry.id   AF-A0A2E9C1Q0-F1
#
_cell.length_a   1.000
_cell.length_b   1.000
_cell.length_c   1.000
_cell.angle_alpha   90.00
_cell.angle_beta   90.00
_cell.angle_gamma   90.00
#
_symmetry.space_group_name_H-M   'P 1'
#
loop_
_entity.id
_entity.type
_entity.pdbx_description
1 polymer ?
#
loop_
_entity_poly.entity_id
_entity_poly.type
_entity_poly.pdbx_seq_one_letter_code
_entity_poly.pdbx_strand_id
1 'polypeptide(L)'
;MSANALPRIGGLRPGPRDAISDVAGVTVGHRTLAEGPVQTGVTVIRPHAGDPFRDKVPAAAVVLNGFGKSIGLVQLEELGVLETPIALTNTFSVGTVAGAQIRDCIAHNPETGRSLPTVNPLVFECNDGFLNDIQRLAVGEADYQRALADAGADFAQGSVGAGRGMSSFQLKGGIGSASRLVPVGEASHTVGTLVLANYGRQPELRLAGHAVGARLAAL
;
A
#
# COMPACT_ATOMS: atom_id res chain seq x y z
N MET A 1 22.08 -28.57 -2.47
CA MET A 1 21.46 -27.23 -2.36
C MET A 1 20.22 -27.40 -1.50
N SER A 2 20.08 -26.63 -0.41
CA SER A 2 18.98 -26.80 0.55
C SER A 2 17.63 -26.61 -0.15
N ALA A 3 16.73 -27.58 0.02
CA ALA A 3 15.41 -27.65 -0.63
C ALA A 3 14.40 -26.58 -0.15
N ASN A 4 14.82 -25.62 0.68
CA ASN A 4 13.94 -24.66 1.36
C ASN A 4 14.30 -23.17 1.15
N ALA A 5 15.17 -22.81 0.21
CA ALA A 5 15.41 -21.40 -0.09
C ALA A 5 14.36 -20.88 -1.09
N LEU A 6 13.60 -19.84 -0.71
CA LEU A 6 12.74 -19.11 -1.65
C LEU A 6 13.57 -18.64 -2.86
N PRO A 7 13.03 -18.70 -4.08
CA PRO A 7 13.81 -18.36 -5.26
C PRO A 7 14.08 -16.85 -5.33
N ARG A 8 15.31 -16.49 -5.70
CA ARG A 8 15.72 -15.09 -5.86
C ARG A 8 15.10 -14.48 -7.12
N ILE A 9 14.49 -13.31 -6.99
CA ILE A 9 13.92 -12.54 -8.11
C ILE A 9 14.87 -11.39 -8.49
N GLY A 10 15.36 -11.42 -9.73
CA GLY A 10 16.23 -10.40 -10.32
C GLY A 10 17.72 -10.52 -9.92
N GLY A 11 18.55 -9.63 -10.49
CA GLY A 11 20.01 -9.64 -10.30
C GLY A 11 20.56 -8.68 -9.25
N LEU A 12 19.79 -7.66 -8.85
CA LEU A 12 20.22 -6.65 -7.87
C LEU A 12 20.14 -7.16 -6.43
N ARG A 13 20.97 -6.61 -5.54
CA ARG A 13 20.96 -6.94 -4.11
C ARG A 13 19.82 -6.19 -3.40
N PRO A 14 19.13 -6.81 -2.44
CA PRO A 14 18.16 -6.09 -1.62
C PRO A 14 18.84 -5.16 -0.62
N GLY A 15 18.07 -4.21 -0.08
CA GLY A 15 18.43 -3.48 1.12
C GLY A 15 18.34 -4.37 2.37
N PRO A 16 18.67 -3.84 3.56
CA PRO A 16 18.74 -4.63 4.78
C PRO A 16 17.40 -5.25 5.23
N ARG A 17 16.26 -4.63 4.88
CA ARG A 17 14.93 -5.17 5.21
C ARG A 17 14.26 -5.90 4.05
N ASP A 18 14.80 -5.78 2.83
CA ASP A 18 14.12 -6.14 1.57
C ASP A 18 12.67 -5.60 1.56
N ALA A 19 12.52 -4.31 1.89
CA ALA A 19 11.22 -3.67 2.05
C ALA A 19 11.24 -2.20 1.64
N ILE A 20 10.07 -1.61 1.36
CA ILE A 20 9.96 -0.21 0.92
C ILE A 20 10.61 0.79 1.90
N SER A 21 10.63 0.46 3.19
CA SER A 21 11.24 1.23 4.27
C SER A 21 12.77 1.20 4.29
N ASP A 22 13.42 0.48 3.37
CA ASP A 22 14.85 0.68 3.09
C ASP A 22 15.11 2.02 2.39
N VAL A 23 14.08 2.67 1.82
CA VAL A 23 14.14 4.08 1.42
C VAL A 23 14.04 4.93 2.70
N ALA A 24 15.11 5.68 3.00
CA ALA A 24 15.22 6.43 4.24
C ALA A 24 14.02 7.38 4.45
N GLY A 25 13.43 7.32 5.64
CA GLY A 25 12.27 8.13 6.03
C GLY A 25 10.91 7.51 5.69
N VAL A 26 10.84 6.56 4.75
CA VAL A 26 9.59 5.88 4.42
C VAL A 26 9.20 4.93 5.55
N THR A 27 7.95 5.04 5.99
CA THR A 27 7.38 4.17 7.04
C THR A 27 6.02 3.64 6.61
N VAL A 28 5.65 2.47 7.12
CA VAL A 28 4.40 1.77 6.80
C VAL A 28 3.73 1.35 8.09
N GLY A 29 2.43 1.58 8.19
CA GLY A 29 1.61 1.16 9.32
C GLY A 29 0.31 0.51 8.89
N HIS A 30 -0.24 -0.33 9.77
CA HIS A 30 -1.41 -1.14 9.48
C HIS A 30 -2.45 -1.04 10.58
N ARG A 31 -3.72 -0.99 10.18
CA ARG A 31 -4.84 -1.33 11.04
C ARG A 31 -5.59 -2.51 10.45
N THR A 32 -5.57 -3.65 11.14
CA THR A 32 -6.23 -4.88 10.71
C THR A 32 -7.55 -5.07 11.46
N LEU A 33 -8.64 -5.30 10.73
CA LEU A 33 -9.95 -5.68 11.27
C LEU A 33 -10.24 -7.13 10.85
N ALA A 34 -10.37 -8.03 11.83
CA ALA A 34 -10.40 -9.48 11.60
C ALA A 34 -11.49 -10.22 12.38
N GLU A 35 -12.57 -9.52 12.76
CA GLU A 35 -13.63 -10.06 13.60
C GLU A 35 -14.77 -10.65 12.75
N GLY A 36 -14.93 -11.97 12.80
CA GLY A 36 -16.01 -12.68 12.11
C GLY A 36 -16.04 -12.40 10.60
N PRO A 37 -17.14 -11.86 10.04
CA PRO A 37 -17.23 -11.53 8.61
C PRO A 37 -16.45 -10.26 8.22
N VAL A 38 -15.93 -9.49 9.18
CA VAL A 38 -15.08 -8.32 8.89
C VAL A 38 -13.65 -8.78 8.74
N GLN A 39 -13.14 -8.72 7.51
CA GLN A 39 -11.80 -9.17 7.14
C GLN A 39 -11.14 -8.11 6.26
N THR A 40 -10.89 -6.93 6.81
CA THR A 40 -10.42 -5.76 6.05
C THR A 40 -9.45 -4.92 6.88
N GLY A 41 -9.13 -3.72 6.42
CA GLY A 41 -8.28 -2.80 7.19
C GLY A 41 -7.74 -1.65 6.35
N VAL A 42 -6.79 -0.93 6.95
CA VAL A 42 -6.09 0.20 6.32
C VAL A 42 -4.59 -0.05 6.40
N THR A 43 -3.88 0.30 5.34
CA THR A 43 -2.42 0.41 5.33
C THR A 43 -2.04 1.83 4.95
N VAL A 44 -1.15 2.46 5.71
CA VAL A 44 -0.68 3.83 5.45
C VAL A 44 0.81 3.78 5.16
N ILE A 45 1.24 4.50 4.12
CA ILE A 45 2.63 4.68 3.75
C ILE A 45 2.95 6.17 3.88
N ARG A 46 3.87 6.50 4.78
CA ARG A 46 4.36 7.88 4.94
C ARG A 46 5.60 8.06 4.09
N PRO A 47 5.68 9.11 3.24
CA PRO A 47 6.87 9.35 2.42
C PRO A 47 8.07 9.81 3.27
N HIS A 48 7.83 10.45 4.42
CA HIS A 48 8.83 10.86 5.40
C HIS A 48 8.19 11.11 6.78
N ALA A 49 9.00 11.45 7.78
CA ALA A 49 8.57 11.72 9.15
C ALA A 49 7.93 13.11 9.36
N GLY A 50 8.19 14.08 8.47
CA GLY A 50 7.62 15.43 8.50
C GLY A 50 6.15 15.52 8.09
N ASP A 51 5.68 16.74 7.86
CA ASP A 51 4.31 17.05 7.42
C ASP A 51 4.23 17.03 5.88
N PRO A 52 3.57 16.04 5.26
CA PRO A 52 3.53 15.93 3.80
C PRO A 52 2.78 17.09 3.13
N PHE A 53 1.88 17.79 3.84
CA PHE A 53 1.17 18.93 3.26
C PHE A 53 2.11 20.13 3.07
N ARG A 54 3.06 20.31 3.99
CA ARG A 54 4.08 21.37 3.97
C ARG A 54 5.30 20.97 3.13
N ASP A 55 5.78 19.76 3.34
CA ASP A 55 7.01 19.22 2.77
C ASP A 55 6.68 18.20 1.66
N LYS A 56 6.17 18.69 0.54
CA LYS A 56 5.69 17.83 -0.55
C LYS A 56 6.84 17.05 -1.22
N VAL A 57 6.54 15.83 -1.67
CA VAL A 57 7.51 14.94 -2.35
C VAL A 57 7.11 14.72 -3.80
N PRO A 58 8.03 14.79 -4.78
CA PRO A 58 7.74 14.46 -6.17
C PRO A 58 7.15 13.05 -6.33
N ALA A 59 6.11 12.93 -7.15
CA ALA A 59 5.45 11.65 -7.41
C ALA A 59 4.79 11.61 -8.80
N ALA A 60 4.52 10.39 -9.25
CA ALA A 60 3.80 10.09 -10.47
C ALA A 60 2.97 8.82 -10.28
N ALA A 61 1.93 8.66 -11.09
CA ALA A 61 1.08 7.47 -11.10
C ALA A 61 0.91 6.95 -12.52
N VAL A 62 0.75 5.63 -12.65
CA VAL A 62 0.47 4.96 -13.93
C VAL A 62 -0.71 4.03 -13.72
N VAL A 63 -1.73 4.14 -14.57
CA VAL A 63 -2.90 3.27 -14.58
C VAL A 63 -2.74 2.22 -15.68
N LEU A 64 -2.35 0.99 -15.30
CA LEU A 64 -2.28 -0.13 -16.24
C LEU A 64 -3.68 -0.58 -16.68
N ASN A 65 -4.62 -0.66 -15.74
CA ASN A 65 -6.03 -0.95 -15.98
C ASN A 65 -6.89 -0.15 -14.99
N GLY A 66 -7.89 0.55 -15.51
CA GLY A 66 -8.67 1.54 -14.77
C GLY A 66 -9.87 1.00 -13.98
N PHE A 67 -9.97 -0.29 -13.69
CA PHE A 67 -11.10 -0.83 -12.93
C PHE A 67 -11.04 -0.56 -11.40
N GLY A 68 -10.20 0.38 -10.97
CA GLY A 68 -10.07 0.82 -9.57
C GLY A 68 -10.81 2.13 -9.26
N LYS A 69 -11.06 2.41 -7.98
CA LYS A 69 -11.82 3.58 -7.49
C LYS A 69 -10.95 4.50 -6.63
N SER A 70 -9.74 4.81 -7.09
CA SER A 70 -8.78 5.65 -6.37
C SER A 70 -9.22 7.11 -6.27
N ILE A 71 -8.80 7.79 -5.20
CA ILE A 71 -8.94 9.25 -5.03
C ILE A 71 -7.56 9.91 -5.09
N GLY A 72 -7.49 11.08 -5.73
CA GLY A 72 -6.33 11.99 -5.70
C GLY A 72 -5.42 11.98 -6.92
N LEU A 73 -5.68 11.09 -7.89
CA LEU A 73 -4.81 10.91 -9.06
C LEU A 73 -4.74 12.13 -9.99
N VAL A 74 -5.85 12.85 -10.18
CA VAL A 74 -5.91 14.00 -11.11
C VAL A 74 -4.93 15.10 -10.69
N GLN A 75 -4.94 15.49 -9.41
CA GLN A 75 -3.99 16.52 -8.94
C GLN A 75 -2.55 15.98 -8.85
N LEU A 76 -2.37 14.69 -8.54
CA LEU A 76 -1.05 14.08 -8.57
C LEU A 76 -0.44 14.12 -9.98
N GLU A 77 -1.24 13.87 -11.02
CA GLU A 77 -0.81 13.96 -12.42
C GLU A 77 -0.49 15.40 -12.83
N GLU A 78 -1.31 16.37 -12.41
CA GLU A 78 -1.13 17.79 -12.74
C GLU A 78 0.08 18.42 -12.03
N LEU A 79 0.23 18.18 -10.72
CA LEU A 79 1.23 18.86 -9.89
C LEU A 79 2.48 18.01 -9.63
N GLY A 80 2.42 16.70 -9.87
CA GLY A 80 3.56 15.79 -9.73
C GLY A 80 4.06 15.65 -8.30
N VAL A 81 3.19 15.76 -7.29
CA VAL A 81 3.59 15.76 -5.87
C VAL A 81 2.62 15.01 -4.96
N LEU A 82 3.15 14.43 -3.88
CA LEU A 82 2.41 13.96 -2.72
C LEU A 82 2.26 15.09 -1.71
N GLU A 83 1.04 15.28 -1.19
CA GLU A 83 0.77 16.22 -0.10
C GLU A 83 -0.01 15.60 1.07
N THR A 84 -0.18 14.27 1.03
CA THR A 84 -0.72 13.42 2.10
C THR A 84 0.07 12.11 2.12
N PRO A 85 0.01 11.31 3.21
CA PRO A 85 0.44 9.92 3.18
C PRO A 85 -0.34 9.14 2.09
N ILE A 86 0.22 8.06 1.56
CA ILE A 86 -0.55 7.15 0.71
C ILE A 86 -1.35 6.22 1.62
N ALA A 87 -2.65 6.07 1.39
CA ALA A 87 -3.46 5.09 2.10
C ALA A 87 -4.02 4.02 1.16
N LEU A 88 -4.06 2.78 1.65
CA LEU A 88 -4.65 1.62 0.98
C LEU A 88 -5.79 1.07 1.86
N THR A 89 -6.90 0.67 1.26
CA THR A 89 -8.07 0.08 1.95
C THR A 89 -8.92 -0.79 0.99
N ASN A 90 -10.14 -1.16 1.37
CA ASN A 90 -11.10 -1.80 0.48
C ASN A 90 -11.87 -0.80 -0.39
N THR A 91 -12.44 -1.26 -1.51
CA THR A 91 -13.11 -0.41 -2.51
C THR A 91 -14.16 0.54 -1.92
N PHE A 92 -15.00 0.07 -1.01
CA PHE A 92 -16.10 0.88 -0.48
C PHE A 92 -15.68 1.81 0.67
N SER A 93 -14.45 1.67 1.16
CA SER A 93 -13.90 2.46 2.26
C SER A 93 -12.98 3.59 1.80
N VAL A 94 -12.76 3.74 0.48
CA VAL A 94 -11.95 4.82 -0.10
C VAL A 94 -12.42 6.21 0.36
N GLY A 95 -13.72 6.48 0.27
CA GLY A 95 -14.28 7.77 0.68
C GLY A 95 -14.08 8.06 2.16
N THR A 96 -14.25 7.05 3.02
CA THR A 96 -14.03 7.18 4.47
C THR A 96 -12.57 7.51 4.79
N VAL A 97 -11.62 6.81 4.16
CA VAL A 97 -10.19 7.05 4.38
C VAL A 97 -9.74 8.39 3.81
N ALA A 98 -10.27 8.82 2.65
CA ALA A 98 -10.00 10.14 2.10
C ALA A 98 -10.51 11.26 3.02
N GLY A 99 -11.72 11.10 3.58
CA GLY A 99 -12.25 12.00 4.59
C GLY A 99 -11.36 12.08 5.84
N ALA A 100 -10.85 10.93 6.30
CA ALA A 100 -9.91 10.87 7.42
C ALA A 100 -8.60 11.61 7.14
N GLN A 101 -8.04 11.48 5.94
CA GLN A 101 -6.83 12.24 5.51
C GLN A 101 -7.06 13.75 5.48
N ILE A 102 -8.23 14.19 4.99
CA ILE A 102 -8.59 15.62 4.99
C ILE A 102 -8.66 16.15 6.43
N ARG A 103 -9.33 15.43 7.34
CA ARG A 103 -9.41 15.83 8.76
C ARG A 103 -8.05 15.84 9.43
N ASP A 104 -7.20 14.85 9.15
CA ASP A 104 -5.83 14.77 9.65
C ASP A 104 -4.99 15.97 9.21
N CYS A 105 -5.08 16.35 7.93
CA CYS A 105 -4.42 17.55 7.42
C CYS A 105 -4.94 18.81 8.12
N ILE A 106 -6.25 18.98 8.29
CA ILE A 106 -6.83 20.15 8.98
C ILE A 106 -6.38 20.21 10.43
N ALA A 107 -6.27 19.07 11.12
CA ALA A 107 -5.83 19.03 12.51
C ALA A 107 -4.38 19.51 12.69
N HIS A 108 -3.49 19.17 11.76
CA HIS A 108 -2.09 19.61 11.77
C HIS A 108 -1.88 20.98 11.10
N ASN A 109 -2.79 21.37 10.21
CA ASN A 109 -2.76 22.62 9.45
C ASN A 109 -4.14 23.30 9.48
N PRO A 110 -4.52 23.97 10.59
CA PRO A 110 -5.87 24.54 10.76
C PRO A 110 -6.29 25.58 9.70
N GLU A 111 -5.32 26.15 9.01
CA GLU A 111 -5.50 27.12 7.93
C GLU A 111 -5.82 26.48 6.56
N THR A 112 -5.73 25.14 6.41
CA THR A 112 -6.09 24.40 5.18
C THR A 112 -7.55 24.65 4.81
N GLY A 113 -7.78 25.06 3.55
CA GLY A 113 -9.10 25.48 3.07
C GLY A 113 -9.58 26.82 3.61
N ARG A 114 -8.71 27.58 4.30
CA ARG A 114 -8.94 28.96 4.75
C ARG A 114 -7.90 29.88 4.09
N SER A 115 -6.80 30.17 4.78
CA SER A 115 -5.70 30.95 4.24
C SER A 115 -4.67 30.10 3.47
N LEU A 116 -4.69 28.78 3.67
CA LEU A 116 -3.94 27.80 2.87
C LEU A 116 -4.86 27.07 1.87
N PRO A 117 -4.31 26.50 0.79
CA PRO A 117 -5.07 25.67 -0.15
C PRO A 117 -5.80 24.51 0.51
N THR A 118 -6.73 23.90 -0.22
CA THR A 118 -7.29 22.59 0.15
C THR A 118 -6.23 21.50 0.02
N VAL A 119 -6.54 20.31 0.54
CA VAL A 119 -5.64 19.14 0.49
C VAL A 119 -6.19 18.06 -0.44
N ASN A 120 -5.29 17.41 -1.16
CA ASN A 120 -5.55 16.25 -2.00
C ASN A 120 -5.26 14.94 -1.24
N PRO A 121 -6.30 14.25 -0.73
CA PRO A 121 -6.12 12.90 -0.19
C PRO A 121 -5.71 11.94 -1.31
N LEU A 122 -4.82 10.99 -1.00
CA LEU A 122 -4.34 10.00 -1.95
C LEU A 122 -4.61 8.59 -1.41
N VAL A 123 -5.68 7.98 -1.93
CA VAL A 123 -6.20 6.70 -1.44
C VAL A 123 -6.40 5.73 -2.60
N PHE A 124 -5.86 4.53 -2.44
CA PHE A 124 -6.02 3.42 -3.38
C PHE A 124 -6.72 2.23 -2.70
N GLU A 125 -7.16 1.27 -3.50
CA GLU A 125 -7.97 0.16 -2.99
C GLU A 125 -7.79 -1.15 -3.74
N CYS A 126 -8.30 -2.21 -3.13
CA CYS A 126 -8.66 -3.45 -3.79
C CYS A 126 -10.00 -3.95 -3.25
N ASN A 127 -10.71 -4.79 -4.02
CA ASN A 127 -11.97 -5.39 -3.58
C ASN A 127 -11.72 -6.67 -2.77
N ASP A 128 -12.01 -6.64 -1.46
CA ASP A 128 -11.90 -7.78 -0.55
C ASP A 128 -13.22 -8.55 -0.32
N GLY A 129 -14.27 -8.24 -1.10
CA GLY A 129 -15.63 -8.78 -0.92
C GLY A 129 -15.76 -10.30 -1.03
N PHE A 130 -14.72 -11.03 -1.43
CA PHE A 130 -14.69 -12.50 -1.38
C PHE A 130 -14.53 -13.03 0.05
N LEU A 131 -13.73 -12.36 0.90
CA LEU A 131 -13.47 -12.78 2.29
C LEU A 131 -14.06 -11.83 3.32
N ASN A 132 -14.36 -10.59 2.92
CA ASN A 132 -14.87 -9.53 3.77
C ASN A 132 -16.34 -9.24 3.44
N ASP A 133 -17.15 -8.96 4.46
CA ASP A 133 -18.42 -8.27 4.28
C ASP A 133 -18.17 -6.79 3.97
N ILE A 134 -17.81 -6.51 2.71
CA ILE A 134 -17.47 -5.16 2.24
C ILE A 134 -18.65 -4.19 2.34
N GLN A 135 -19.88 -4.69 2.34
CA GLN A 135 -21.10 -3.88 2.47
C GLN A 135 -21.34 -3.38 3.89
N ARG A 136 -20.68 -3.98 4.90
CA ARG A 136 -20.74 -3.49 6.28
C ARG A 136 -20.06 -2.14 6.47
N LEU A 137 -19.21 -1.70 5.52
CA LEU A 137 -18.46 -0.44 5.59
C LEU A 137 -17.72 -0.29 6.93
N ALA A 138 -17.08 -1.37 7.37
CA ALA A 138 -16.56 -1.49 8.75
C ALA A 138 -15.35 -0.59 9.04
N VAL A 139 -14.65 -0.10 8.02
CA VAL A 139 -13.50 0.81 8.20
C VAL A 139 -14.00 2.19 8.59
N GLY A 140 -13.51 2.72 9.70
CA GLY A 140 -13.78 4.07 10.17
C GLY A 140 -12.55 4.99 10.14
N GLU A 141 -12.76 6.27 10.47
CA GLU A 141 -11.69 7.27 10.57
C GLU A 141 -10.60 6.86 11.59
N ALA A 142 -11.02 6.30 12.73
CA ALA A 142 -10.10 5.82 13.76
C ALA A 142 -9.17 4.69 13.27
N ASP A 143 -9.55 3.97 12.21
CA ASP A 143 -8.69 2.92 11.65
C ASP A 143 -7.56 3.50 10.81
N TYR A 144 -7.82 4.56 10.04
CA TYR A 144 -6.76 5.33 9.36
C TYR A 144 -5.79 5.93 10.39
N GLN A 145 -6.32 6.57 11.43
CA GLN A 145 -5.49 7.22 12.45
C GLN A 145 -4.59 6.24 13.19
N ARG A 146 -5.09 5.04 13.53
CA ARG A 146 -4.25 3.98 14.10
C ARG A 146 -3.19 3.49 13.11
N ALA A 147 -3.56 3.25 11.85
CA ALA A 147 -2.60 2.82 10.84
C ALA A 147 -1.49 3.87 10.61
N LEU A 148 -1.83 5.16 10.67
CA LEU A 148 -0.88 6.26 10.56
C LEU A 148 0.06 6.33 11.79
N ALA A 149 -0.50 6.21 12.99
CA ALA A 149 0.27 6.23 14.25
C ALA A 149 1.21 5.03 14.39
N ASP A 150 0.80 3.86 13.90
CA ASP A 150 1.58 2.61 13.93
C ASP A 150 2.66 2.55 12.82
N ALA A 151 2.81 3.61 12.01
CA ALA A 151 3.75 3.60 10.89
C ALA A 151 5.22 3.53 11.35
N GLY A 152 5.90 2.47 10.95
CA GLY A 152 7.30 2.20 11.30
C GLY A 152 8.14 1.71 10.12
N ALA A 153 9.45 1.59 10.34
CA ALA A 153 10.35 1.01 9.33
C ALA A 153 10.18 -0.50 9.23
N ASP A 154 9.90 -1.17 10.34
CA ASP A 154 9.58 -2.60 10.38
C ASP A 154 8.06 -2.77 10.39
N PHE A 155 7.54 -3.54 9.44
CA PHE A 155 6.10 -3.76 9.29
C PHE A 155 5.82 -5.17 8.78
N ALA A 156 4.62 -5.67 9.09
CA ALA A 156 4.20 -7.00 8.71
C ALA A 156 3.78 -7.07 7.23
N GLN A 157 3.98 -8.23 6.59
CA GLN A 157 3.49 -8.52 5.25
C GLN A 157 2.42 -9.62 5.29
N GLY A 158 1.72 -9.83 4.19
CA GLY A 158 0.65 -10.82 4.05
C GLY A 158 -0.72 -10.26 4.45
N SER A 159 -1.43 -11.00 5.31
CA SER A 159 -2.87 -10.78 5.59
C SER A 159 -3.11 -9.76 6.71
N VAL A 160 -2.55 -8.56 6.54
CA VAL A 160 -2.59 -7.45 7.50
C VAL A 160 -3.03 -6.14 6.82
N GLY A 161 -3.56 -5.20 7.60
CA GLY A 161 -4.00 -3.90 7.11
C GLY A 161 -5.02 -4.04 5.97
N ALA A 162 -4.83 -3.26 4.91
CA ALA A 162 -5.62 -3.37 3.68
C ALA A 162 -5.55 -4.77 3.03
N GLY A 163 -4.50 -5.55 3.30
CA GLY A 163 -4.31 -6.89 2.75
C GLY A 163 -5.12 -7.99 3.41
N ARG A 164 -5.86 -7.68 4.50
CA ARG A 164 -6.51 -8.69 5.33
C ARG A 164 -7.43 -9.63 4.55
N GLY A 165 -8.37 -9.09 3.77
CA GLY A 165 -9.35 -9.86 3.00
C GLY A 165 -8.97 -10.09 1.53
N MET A 166 -7.74 -9.75 1.13
CA MET A 166 -7.32 -9.85 -0.27
C MET A 166 -7.00 -11.30 -0.68
N SER A 167 -7.24 -11.61 -1.95
CA SER A 167 -6.99 -12.90 -2.58
C SER A 167 -6.21 -12.72 -3.88
N SER A 168 -5.12 -13.48 -4.07
CA SER A 168 -4.30 -13.38 -5.28
C SER A 168 -3.99 -14.77 -5.82
N PHE A 169 -4.20 -14.97 -7.12
CA PHE A 169 -4.08 -16.26 -7.80
C PHE A 169 -4.95 -17.35 -7.13
N GLN A 170 -6.12 -16.96 -6.62
CA GLN A 170 -7.05 -17.80 -5.83
C GLN A 170 -6.42 -18.41 -4.56
N LEU A 171 -5.26 -17.88 -4.13
CA LEU A 171 -4.63 -18.13 -2.84
C LEU A 171 -4.81 -16.88 -1.97
N LYS A 172 -4.36 -16.96 -0.71
CA LYS A 172 -4.38 -15.78 0.16
C LYS A 172 -3.41 -14.71 -0.38
N GLY A 173 -3.94 -13.51 -0.65
CA GLY A 173 -3.18 -12.34 -1.07
C GLY A 173 -2.88 -11.40 0.10
N GLY A 174 -2.57 -10.14 -0.22
CA GLY A 174 -2.38 -9.09 0.79
C GLY A 174 -1.16 -8.20 0.53
N ILE A 175 -0.55 -7.71 1.60
CA ILE A 175 0.61 -6.82 1.56
C ILE A 175 1.86 -7.61 1.17
N GLY A 176 2.65 -7.06 0.26
CA GLY A 176 4.00 -7.56 -0.05
C GLY A 176 4.96 -6.39 -0.23
N SER A 177 6.25 -6.61 0.04
CA SER A 177 7.27 -5.57 -0.09
C SER A 177 8.62 -6.17 -0.49
N ALA A 178 9.43 -5.37 -1.17
CA ALA A 178 10.79 -5.69 -1.60
C ALA A 178 11.60 -4.38 -1.73
N SER A 179 12.92 -4.46 -1.74
CA SER A 179 13.78 -3.32 -2.10
C SER A 179 14.99 -3.75 -2.91
N ARG A 180 15.58 -2.86 -3.69
CA ARG A 180 16.83 -3.12 -4.42
C ARG A 180 17.77 -1.93 -4.32
N LEU A 181 19.05 -2.24 -4.14
CA LEU A 181 20.14 -1.26 -4.24
C LEU A 181 20.55 -1.14 -5.72
N VAL A 182 20.45 0.08 -6.24
CA VAL A 182 20.71 0.42 -7.65
C VAL A 182 21.95 1.31 -7.74
N PRO A 183 23.03 0.86 -8.39
CA PRO A 183 24.19 1.71 -8.66
C PRO A 183 23.86 2.73 -9.76
N VAL A 184 24.14 4.01 -9.50
CA VAL A 184 24.00 5.11 -10.45
C VAL A 184 25.25 5.98 -10.39
N GLY A 185 26.12 5.84 -11.39
CA GLY A 185 27.46 6.45 -11.35
C GLY A 185 28.25 5.91 -10.15
N GLU A 186 28.76 6.82 -9.31
CA GLU A 186 29.50 6.47 -8.09
C GLU A 186 28.60 6.31 -6.85
N ALA A 187 27.31 6.63 -6.97
CA ALA A 187 26.34 6.54 -5.87
C ALA A 187 25.53 5.24 -5.93
N SER A 188 24.97 4.85 -4.78
CA SER A 188 23.97 3.78 -4.69
C SER A 188 22.65 4.37 -4.19
N HIS A 189 21.57 4.11 -4.92
CA HIS A 189 20.21 4.48 -4.54
C HIS A 189 19.41 3.25 -4.11
N THR A 190 18.35 3.46 -3.34
CA THR A 190 17.41 2.41 -2.96
C THR A 190 16.10 2.59 -3.71
N VAL A 191 15.62 1.52 -4.36
CA VAL A 191 14.25 1.45 -4.90
C VAL A 191 13.47 0.49 -4.02
N GLY A 192 12.46 1.00 -3.33
CA GLY A 192 11.56 0.22 -2.49
C GLY A 192 10.20 0.00 -3.18
N THR A 193 9.54 -1.12 -2.89
CA THR A 193 8.20 -1.43 -3.42
C THR A 193 7.29 -1.91 -2.30
N LEU A 194 6.01 -1.52 -2.34
CA LEU A 194 4.95 -2.12 -1.55
C LEU A 194 3.77 -2.41 -2.48
N VAL A 195 3.18 -3.59 -2.36
CA VAL A 195 2.03 -4.03 -3.17
C VAL A 195 0.87 -4.45 -2.27
N LEU A 196 -0.35 -4.23 -2.76
CA LEU A 196 -1.57 -4.84 -2.25
C LEU A 196 -2.06 -5.83 -3.32
N ALA A 197 -1.70 -7.11 -3.16
CA ALA A 197 -1.95 -8.13 -4.17
C ALA A 197 -3.38 -8.71 -4.03
N ASN A 198 -4.23 -8.46 -5.03
CA ASN A 198 -5.61 -8.94 -5.09
C ASN A 198 -6.05 -9.32 -6.53
N TYR A 199 -5.25 -10.11 -7.24
CA TYR A 199 -5.47 -10.40 -8.67
C TYR A 199 -5.02 -11.80 -9.08
N GLY A 200 -5.37 -12.19 -10.32
CA GLY A 200 -4.84 -13.37 -11.00
C GLY A 200 -5.64 -14.64 -10.76
N ARG A 201 -5.58 -15.58 -11.72
CA ARG A 201 -6.15 -16.94 -11.59
C ARG A 201 -5.05 -17.93 -11.21
N GLN A 202 -5.36 -18.95 -10.41
CA GLN A 202 -4.34 -19.88 -9.91
C GLN A 202 -3.43 -20.46 -11.00
N PRO A 203 -3.92 -20.93 -12.16
CA PRO A 203 -3.07 -21.49 -13.22
C PRO A 203 -2.03 -20.50 -13.80
N GLU A 204 -2.26 -19.19 -13.66
CA GLU A 204 -1.40 -18.13 -14.19
C GLU A 204 -0.23 -17.80 -13.25
N LEU A 205 -0.21 -18.36 -12.02
CA LEU A 205 0.82 -18.07 -11.04
C LEU A 205 2.20 -18.53 -11.55
N ARG A 206 3.11 -17.55 -11.64
CA ARG A 206 4.51 -17.75 -11.96
C ARG A 206 5.40 -17.35 -10.79
N LEU A 207 6.35 -18.20 -10.45
CA LEU A 207 7.35 -17.94 -9.41
C LEU A 207 8.75 -18.07 -10.02
N ALA A 208 9.53 -16.99 -10.00
CA ALA A 208 10.87 -16.94 -10.60
C ALA A 208 10.91 -17.44 -12.06
N GLY A 209 9.90 -17.09 -12.85
CA GLY A 209 9.76 -17.51 -14.25
C GLY A 209 9.08 -18.87 -14.46
N HIS A 210 9.01 -19.72 -13.43
CA HIS A 210 8.37 -21.04 -13.51
C HIS A 210 6.85 -20.93 -13.35
N ALA A 211 6.09 -21.51 -14.28
CA ALA A 211 4.64 -21.64 -14.16
C ALA A 211 4.32 -22.73 -13.11
N VAL A 212 3.98 -22.29 -11.89
CA VAL A 212 3.68 -23.18 -10.75
C VAL A 212 2.19 -23.34 -10.52
N GLY A 213 1.37 -22.44 -11.06
CA GLY A 213 -0.07 -22.40 -10.88
C GLY A 213 -0.81 -23.71 -11.14
N ALA A 214 -0.59 -24.30 -12.32
CA ALA A 214 -1.24 -25.57 -12.69
C ALA A 214 -0.87 -26.74 -11.76
N ARG A 215 0.38 -26.76 -11.25
CA ARG A 215 0.82 -27.78 -10.30
C ARG A 215 0.16 -27.62 -8.93
N LEU A 216 -0.05 -26.38 -8.49
CA LEU A 216 -0.70 -26.08 -7.22
C LEU A 216 -2.21 -26.33 -7.26
N ALA A 217 -2.86 -26.12 -8.41
CA ALA A 217 -4.29 -26.38 -8.58
C ALA A 217 -4.65 -27.88 -8.58
N ALA A 218 -3.65 -28.75 -8.74
CA ALA A 218 -3.81 -30.20 -8.73
C ALA A 218 -3.56 -30.84 -7.34
N LEU A 219 -3.18 -30.04 -6.34
CA LEU A 219 -3.02 -30.44 -4.94
C LEU A 219 -4.35 -30.28 -4.19
#